data_AF-A0A4S1FUZ7-F1
#
_entry.id   AF-A0A4S1FUZ7-F1
#
_cell.length_a   1.000
_cell.length_b   1.000
_cell.length_c   1.000
_cell.angle_alpha   90.00
_cell.angle_beta   90.00
_cell.angle_gamma   90.00
#
_symmetry.space_group_name_H-M   'P 1'
#
loop_
_entity.id
_entity.type
_entity.pdbx_description
1 polymer ?
#
loop_
_entity_poly.entity_id
_entity_poly.type
_entity_poly.pdbx_seq_one_letter_code
_entity_poly.pdbx_strand_id
1 'polypeptide(L)' 'MRVKIIGSAAGGGFPQWNCNYRLSRAARTCMPGVQSRTQSSVAASAD' A
#
# COMPACT_ATOMS: atom_id res chain seq x y z
N MET A 1 -16.06 -16.36 9.58
CA MET A 1 -15.30 -15.89 8.39
C MET A 1 -14.90 -14.43 8.52
N ARG A 2 -13.59 -14.18 8.63
CA ARG A 2 -12.97 -12.84 8.74
C ARG A 2 -11.80 -12.72 7.75
N VAL A 3 -11.63 -11.56 7.14
CA VAL A 3 -10.51 -11.26 6.23
C VAL A 3 -9.84 -9.96 6.65
N LYS A 4 -8.51 -9.99 6.81
CA LYS A 4 -7.67 -8.84 7.12
C LYS A 4 -6.77 -8.53 5.94
N ILE A 5 -6.86 -7.31 5.42
CA ILE A 5 -5.93 -6.79 4.43
C ILE A 5 -4.64 -6.37 5.14
N ILE A 6 -3.54 -7.06 4.85
CA ILE A 6 -2.21 -6.75 5.38
C ILE A 6 -1.49 -5.77 4.44
N GLY A 7 -1.71 -5.92 3.14
CA GLY A 7 -1.19 -5.03 2.10
C GLY A 7 -2.02 -5.08 0.83
N SER A 8 -2.00 -3.98 0.09
CA SER A 8 -2.90 -3.74 -1.06
C SER A 8 -2.21 -3.12 -2.28
N ALA A 9 -0.91 -2.86 -2.21
CA ALA A 9 -0.15 -2.43 -3.38
C ALA A 9 0.32 -3.62 -4.22
N ALA A 10 0.59 -3.39 -5.50
CA ALA A 10 1.31 -4.35 -6.33
C ALA A 10 2.77 -4.52 -5.88
N GLY A 11 3.57 -5.25 -6.69
CA GLY A 11 4.99 -5.44 -6.46
C GLY A 11 5.73 -4.11 -6.29
N GLY A 12 6.65 -4.05 -5.32
CA GLY A 12 7.41 -2.85 -4.98
C GLY A 12 6.74 -1.91 -3.97
N GLY A 13 5.44 -2.10 -3.67
CA GLY A 13 4.71 -1.28 -2.71
C GLY A 13 4.34 0.11 -3.23
N PHE A 14 3.76 0.93 -2.37
CA PHE A 14 3.47 2.33 -2.68
C PHE A 14 3.85 3.24 -1.49
N PRO A 15 4.73 4.23 -1.67
CA PRO A 15 5.55 4.46 -2.88
C PRO A 15 6.59 3.35 -3.07
N GLN A 16 6.82 2.92 -4.32
CA GLN A 16 7.95 2.04 -4.64
C GLN A 16 9.27 2.78 -4.44
N TRP A 17 10.28 2.10 -3.89
CA TRP A 17 11.53 2.71 -3.44
C TRP A 17 12.19 3.62 -4.48
N ASN A 18 12.30 3.18 -5.73
CA ASN A 18 12.92 3.90 -6.85
C ASN A 18 11.94 4.68 -7.75
N CYS A 19 10.66 4.78 -7.36
CA CYS A 19 9.67 5.51 -8.15
C CYS A 19 9.50 6.96 -7.63
N ASN A 20 9.56 7.93 -8.53
CA ASN A 20 9.32 9.35 -8.24
C ASN A 20 8.23 10.00 -9.12
N TYR A 21 7.28 9.19 -9.64
CA TYR A 21 6.08 9.69 -10.27
C TYR A 21 5.24 10.54 -9.29
N ARG A 22 4.33 11.39 -9.81
CA ARG A 22 3.61 12.41 -9.01
C ARG A 22 2.94 11.85 -7.75
N LEU A 23 2.34 10.66 -7.82
CA LEU A 23 1.68 10.04 -6.67
C LEU A 23 2.67 9.48 -5.65
N SER A 24 3.80 8.92 -6.09
CA SER A 24 4.87 8.49 -5.19
C SER A 24 5.49 9.68 -4.47
N ARG A 25 5.64 10.82 -5.16
CA ARG A 25 6.10 12.07 -4.53
C ARG A 25 5.09 12.59 -3.51
N ALA A 26 3.81 12.64 -3.88
CA ALA A 26 2.72 13.03 -2.99
C ALA A 26 2.66 12.15 -1.72
N ALA A 27 2.87 10.83 -1.85
CA ALA A 27 2.95 9.92 -0.72
C ALA A 27 4.14 10.22 0.19
N ARG A 28 5.31 10.52 -0.39
CA ARG A 28 6.53 10.89 0.38
C ARG A 28 6.38 12.23 1.08
N THR A 29 5.63 13.17 0.51
CA THR A 29 5.36 14.49 1.12
C THR A 29 4.09 14.50 1.98
N CYS A 30 3.54 13.32 2.33
CA CYS A 30 2.35 13.18 3.17
C CYS A 30 1.14 13.99 2.70
N MET A 31 0.90 14.05 1.37
CA MET A 31 -0.24 14.75 0.79
C MET A 31 -1.57 14.12 1.29
N PRO A 32 -2.52 14.93 1.78
CA PRO A 32 -3.84 14.44 2.15
C PRO A 32 -4.50 13.64 1.02
N GLY A 33 -5.14 12.51 1.35
CA GLY A 33 -5.77 11.61 0.38
C GLY A 33 -4.83 10.61 -0.30
N VAL A 34 -3.50 10.69 -0.05
CA VAL A 34 -2.52 9.72 -0.56
C VAL A 34 -1.93 8.94 0.61
N GLN A 35 -2.18 7.62 0.63
CA GLN A 35 -1.69 6.73 1.69
C GLN A 35 -0.72 5.69 1.15
N SER A 36 0.38 5.50 1.88
CA SER A 36 1.33 4.42 1.61
C SER A 36 0.69 3.05 1.82
N ARG A 37 1.16 2.06 1.07
CA ARG A 37 0.65 0.69 1.09
C ARG A 37 1.80 -0.31 0.94
N THR A 38 1.76 -1.34 1.76
CA THR A 38 2.59 -2.53 1.64
C THR A 38 2.13 -3.41 0.48
N GLN A 39 3.03 -4.30 0.02
CA GLN A 39 2.75 -5.24 -1.08
C GLN A 39 1.59 -6.18 -0.74
N SER A 40 0.89 -6.64 -1.78
CA SER A 40 -0.35 -7.41 -1.70
C SER A 40 -0.23 -8.62 -0.78
N SER A 41 -1.06 -8.63 0.27
CA SER A 41 -1.15 -9.74 1.23
C SER A 41 -2.44 -9.67 2.04
N VAL A 42 -3.02 -10.83 2.34
CA VAL A 42 -4.23 -10.97 3.17
C VAL A 42 -4.06 -12.10 4.18
N ALA A 43 -4.72 -11.98 5.33
CA ALA A 43 -4.96 -13.09 6.25
C ALA A 43 -6.47 -13.36 6.32
N ALA A 44 -6.87 -14.62 6.33
CA ALA A 44 -8.26 -15.03 6.46
C ALA A 44 -8.40 -16.09 7.55
N SER A 45 -9.48 -16.06 8.31
CA SER A 45 -9.87 -17.15 9.21
C SER A 45 -11.35 -17.50 9.06
N ALA A 46 -11.66 -18.79 9.24
CA ALA A 46 -12.99 -19.33 9.02
C ALA A 46 -13.86 -19.24 10.28
N ASP A 47 -13.21 -19.19 11.44
CA ASP A 47 -13.72 -18.90 12.77
C ASP A 47 -14.71 -17.71 12.81
#